data_AF-A0A2E1LMX2-F1
#
_entry.id   AF-A0A2E1LMX2-F1
#
_cell.length_a   1.000
_cell.length_b   1.000
_cell.length_c   1.000
_cell.angle_alpha   90.00
_cell.angle_beta   90.00
_cell.angle_gamma   90.00
#
_symmetry.space_group_name_H-M   'P 1'
#
loop_
_entity.id
_entity.type
_entity.pdbx_description
1 polymer ?
#
loop_
_entity_poly.entity_id
_entity_poly.type
_entity_poly.pdbx_seq_one_letter_code
_entity_poly.pdbx_strand_id
1 'polypeptide(L)' 'MFRSSHRGTKEMDLVLGGYFKNNHSSLLPTDLDEFERLLEFSDKALTDYFVMNISNRQIEDIGITKKIKSYLESQ' A
#
# COMPACT_ATOMS: atom_id res chain seq x y z
N MET A 1 15.94 -17.77 1.61
CA MET A 1 14.83 -18.75 1.72
C MET A 1 13.69 -18.09 2.49
N PHE A 2 12.91 -17.21 1.86
CA PHE A 2 11.60 -16.69 2.35
C PHE A 2 10.97 -15.91 1.17
N ARG A 3 10.69 -16.61 0.08
CA ARG A 3 9.67 -16.19 -0.90
C ARG A 3 8.33 -16.87 -0.57
N SER A 4 8.17 -17.25 0.71
CA SER A 4 6.92 -17.74 1.28
C SER A 4 6.08 -16.50 1.58
N SER A 5 4.97 -16.21 0.95
CA SER A 5 4.12 -17.00 0.07
C SER A 5 3.34 -16.02 -0.81
N HIS A 6 2.72 -16.52 -1.86
CA HIS A 6 1.67 -15.84 -2.64
C HIS A 6 0.77 -14.96 -1.74
N ARG A 7 0.76 -13.62 -1.93
CA ARG A 7 -0.07 -12.59 -1.25
C ARG A 7 -0.60 -13.02 0.12
N GLY A 8 0.27 -12.91 1.12
CA GLY A 8 0.15 -13.61 2.38
C GLY A 8 -0.18 -12.70 3.55
N THR A 9 -1.25 -11.90 3.47
CA THR A 9 -2.09 -11.50 4.62
C THR A 9 -3.38 -10.85 4.10
N LYS A 10 -4.55 -11.34 4.53
CA LYS A 10 -5.85 -10.69 4.23
C LYS A 10 -5.89 -9.22 4.68
N GLU A 11 -5.05 -8.86 5.64
CA GLU A 11 -5.02 -7.54 6.27
C GLU A 11 -4.54 -6.45 5.30
N MET A 12 -3.43 -6.64 4.57
CA MET A 12 -3.01 -5.60 3.60
C MET A 12 -3.92 -5.52 2.39
N ASP A 13 -4.55 -6.62 1.99
CA ASP A 13 -5.60 -6.61 0.96
C ASP A 13 -6.83 -5.81 1.43
N LEU A 14 -7.20 -5.89 2.72
CA LEU A 14 -8.28 -5.07 3.30
C LEU A 14 -7.89 -3.58 3.44
N VAL A 15 -6.67 -3.29 3.89
CA VAL A 15 -6.17 -1.92 4.04
C VAL A 15 -6.10 -1.22 2.68
N LEU A 16 -5.40 -1.82 1.72
CA LEU A 16 -5.20 -1.25 0.39
C LEU A 16 -6.48 -1.35 -0.46
N GLY A 17 -7.22 -2.45 -0.35
CA GLY A 17 -8.49 -2.64 -1.04
C GLY A 17 -9.58 -1.71 -0.51
N GLY A 18 -9.59 -1.40 0.80
CA GLY A 18 -10.48 -0.41 1.39
C GLY A 18 -10.20 1.00 0.88
N TYR A 19 -8.92 1.39 0.86
CA TYR A 19 -8.50 2.65 0.24
C TYR A 19 -8.93 2.73 -1.23
N PHE A 20 -8.60 1.70 -2.03
CA PHE A 20 -8.92 1.64 -3.44
C PHE A 20 -10.43 1.73 -3.66
N LYS A 21 -11.23 0.91 -2.97
CA LYS A 21 -12.69 0.92 -3.13
C LYS A 21 -13.29 2.30 -2.85
N ASN A 22 -12.80 3.01 -1.83
CA ASN A 22 -13.31 4.32 -1.44
C ASN A 22 -12.78 5.48 -2.32
N ASN A 23 -11.60 5.33 -2.93
CA ASN A 23 -10.92 6.43 -3.63
C ASN A 23 -10.74 6.21 -5.14
N HIS A 24 -11.00 5.00 -5.68
CA HIS A 24 -10.70 4.64 -7.07
C HIS A 24 -11.28 5.61 -8.10
N SER A 25 -12.48 6.15 -7.87
CA SER A 25 -13.10 7.13 -8.78
C SER A 25 -12.34 8.46 -8.87
N SER A 26 -11.45 8.75 -7.92
CA SER A 26 -10.65 9.97 -7.83
C SER A 26 -9.16 9.72 -8.11
N LEU A 27 -8.76 8.45 -8.33
CA LEU A 27 -7.38 8.10 -8.65
C LEU A 27 -7.07 8.45 -10.11
N LEU A 28 -5.94 9.12 -10.31
CA LEU A 28 -5.41 9.39 -11.64
C LEU A 28 -4.78 8.11 -12.23
N PRO A 29 -4.63 8.02 -13.55
CA PRO A 29 -3.91 6.90 -14.17
C PRO A 29 -2.49 6.70 -13.61
N THR A 30 -1.80 7.79 -13.25
CA THR A 30 -0.49 7.74 -12.60
C THR A 30 -0.55 7.16 -11.20
N ASP A 31 -1.63 7.45 -10.45
CA ASP A 31 -1.83 6.88 -9.12
C ASP A 31 -2.07 5.36 -9.19
N LEU A 32 -2.74 4.90 -10.25
CA LEU A 32 -2.98 3.48 -10.49
C LEU A 32 -1.66 2.74 -10.80
N ASP A 33 -0.81 3.31 -11.66
CA ASP A 33 0.53 2.77 -11.94
C ASP A 33 1.38 2.69 -10.66
N GLU A 34 1.40 3.76 -9.88
CA GLU A 34 2.07 3.81 -8.59
C GLU A 34 1.52 2.79 -7.59
N PHE A 35 0.20 2.57 -7.60
CA PHE A 35 -0.45 1.57 -6.76
C PHE A 35 -0.05 0.15 -7.18
N GLU A 36 0.05 -0.14 -8.47
CA GLU A 36 0.55 -1.43 -8.95
C GLU A 36 2.01 -1.66 -8.52
N ARG A 37 2.87 -0.63 -8.62
CA ARG A 37 4.26 -0.69 -8.13
C ARG A 37 4.32 -0.94 -6.62
N LEU A 38 3.41 -0.35 -5.86
CA LEU A 38 3.28 -0.59 -4.42
C LEU A 38 2.88 -2.05 -4.11
N LEU A 39 2.06 -2.67 -4.95
CA LEU A 39 1.66 -4.08 -4.79
C LEU A 39 2.79 -5.08 -5.14
N GLU A 40 3.90 -4.63 -5.73
CA GLU A 40 5.08 -5.48 -5.95
C GLU A 40 5.88 -5.73 -4.67
N PHE A 41 5.68 -4.90 -3.62
CA PHE A 41 6.31 -5.09 -2.32
C PHE A 41 5.68 -6.24 -1.55
N SER A 42 6.46 -6.86 -0.66
CA SER A 42 5.92 -7.92 0.19
C SER A 42 4.92 -7.36 1.20
N ASP A 43 3.90 -8.15 1.53
CA ASP A 43 2.96 -7.85 2.62
C ASP A 43 3.68 -7.36 3.89
N LYS A 44 4.76 -8.03 4.29
CA LYS A 44 5.57 -7.63 5.44
C LYS A 44 6.09 -6.19 5.30
N ALA A 45 6.67 -5.84 4.14
CA ALA A 45 7.22 -4.50 3.92
C ALA A 45 6.13 -3.42 3.93
N LEU A 46 4.96 -3.74 3.39
CA LEU A 46 3.80 -2.86 3.40
C LEU A 46 3.23 -2.69 4.81
N THR A 47 3.08 -3.77 5.57
CA THR A 47 2.64 -3.74 6.98
C THR A 47 3.63 -2.97 7.86
N ASP A 48 4.94 -3.23 7.71
CA ASP A 48 5.98 -2.50 8.42
C ASP A 48 5.83 -0.98 8.15
N TYR A 49 5.55 -0.59 6.92
CA TYR A 49 5.42 0.81 6.55
C TYR A 49 4.11 1.46 7.02
N PHE A 50 2.96 0.88 6.69
CA PHE A 50 1.64 1.49 6.93
C PHE A 50 1.13 1.31 8.36
N VAL A 51 1.48 0.21 9.02
CA VAL A 51 0.95 -0.13 10.35
C VAL A 51 2.00 0.11 11.43
N MET A 52 3.23 -0.37 11.21
CA MET A 52 4.31 -0.25 12.20
C MET A 52 5.07 1.09 12.08
N ASN A 53 4.76 1.90 11.06
CA ASN A 53 5.40 3.18 10.77
C ASN A 53 6.93 3.10 10.64
N ILE A 54 7.43 1.98 10.10
CA ILE A 54 8.85 1.75 9.81
C ILE A 54 9.17 2.34 8.44
N SER A 55 10.14 3.25 8.39
CA SER A 55 10.56 3.91 7.15
C SER A 55 11.06 2.92 6.11
N ASN A 56 10.67 3.15 4.85
CA ASN A 56 11.11 2.37 3.70
C ASN A 56 11.20 3.29 2.49
N ARG A 57 12.43 3.70 2.14
CA ARG A 57 12.67 4.70 1.09
C ARG A 57 12.04 4.33 -0.26
N GLN A 58 11.99 3.06 -0.62
CA GLN A 58 11.40 2.62 -1.89
C GLN A 58 9.88 2.77 -1.90
N ILE A 59 9.24 2.60 -0.75
CA ILE A 59 7.80 2.80 -0.56
C ILE A 59 7.50 4.31 -0.42
N GLU A 60 8.34 5.06 0.28
CA GLU A 60 8.19 6.52 0.45
C GLU A 60 8.34 7.34 -0.84
N ASP A 61 9.11 6.83 -1.80
CA ASP A 61 9.34 7.47 -3.10
C ASP A 61 8.09 7.43 -3.99
N ILE A 62 7.17 6.49 -3.74
CA ILE A 62 5.93 6.36 -4.47
C ILE A 62 4.95 7.46 -4.01
N GLY A 63 4.32 8.15 -4.94
CA GLY A 63 3.40 9.26 -4.67
C GLY A 63 2.11 8.83 -3.96
N ILE A 64 1.49 7.74 -4.44
CA ILE A 64 0.23 7.21 -3.90
C ILE A 64 0.29 6.87 -2.41
N THR A 65 1.46 6.53 -1.90
CA THR A 65 1.72 6.14 -0.51
C THR A 65 1.35 7.23 0.49
N LYS A 66 1.58 8.49 0.13
CA LYS A 66 1.19 9.64 0.97
C LYS A 66 -0.33 9.77 1.06
N LYS A 67 -1.04 9.49 -0.04
CA LYS A 67 -2.51 9.51 -0.09
C LYS A 67 -3.11 8.37 0.73
N ILE A 68 -2.54 7.17 0.63
CA ILE A 68 -2.96 6.01 1.44
C ILE A 68 -2.73 6.30 2.92
N LYS A 69 -1.56 6.82 3.29
CA LYS A 69 -1.23 7.15 4.69
C LYS A 69 -2.19 8.18 5.27
N SER A 70 -2.45 9.26 4.54
CA SER A 70 -3.43 10.28 4.95
C SER A 70 -4.85 9.74 5.08
N TYR A 71 -5.24 8.77 4.25
CA TYR A 71 -6.54 8.09 4.39
C TYR A 71 -6.60 7.25 5.68
N LEU A 72 -5.54 6.50 5.99
CA LEU A 72 -5.47 5.68 7.20
C LEU A 72 -5.44 6.50 8.49
N GLU A 73 -4.80 7.67 8.47
CA GLU A 73 -4.81 8.61 9.61
C GLU A 73 -6.17 9.30 9.81
N SER A 74 -7.05 9.27 8.80
CA SER A 74 -8.38 9.88 8.84
C SER A 74 -9.51 8.90 9.22
N GLN A 75 -9.18 7.62 9.47
CA GLN A 75 -10.11 6.59 9.96
C GLN A 75 -9.94 6.42 11.47
#